data_AF-A0A3M1NTW9-F1
#
_entry.id   AF-A0A3M1NTW9-F1
#
_cell.length_a   1.000
_cell.length_b   1.000
_cell.length_c   1.000
_cell.angle_alpha   90.00
_cell.angle_beta   90.00
_cell.angle_gamma   90.00
#
_symmetry.space_group_name_H-M   'P 1'
#
loop_
_entity.id
_entity.type
_entity.pdbx_description
1 polymer ?
#
loop_
_entity_poly.entity_id
_entity_poly.type
_entity_poly.pdbx_seq_one_letter_code
_entity_poly.pdbx_strand_id
1 'polypeptide(L)'
;ALGALLPWEEGVVLLIDVGANSDCKPIHLLQFGLMGSIYMEYIYEIPHPRVGLLNIGEEPTKGNELTLATYTLMEKHLPNFVGNVEGRDVLQGKADVVVTDGFTGNVVLKFAESIIGVIGRSLKRKIKKNLFSMAGMLLVKPAFTAMKRRYDYEEYGGVPLLGIDGISIICHGSSTGKALKNAIHVARIMGEKKVNSHIQEELRVRGLLCDERQLLQA
;
A
#
# COMPACT_ATOMS: atom_id res chain seq x y z
N ALA A 1 9.82 6.11 0.53
CA ALA A 1 8.63 5.64 1.25
C ALA A 1 8.53 4.13 1.20
N LEU A 2 8.00 3.52 2.27
CA LEU A 2 7.76 2.08 2.36
C LEU A 2 6.32 1.78 1.94
N GLY A 3 6.12 0.90 0.97
CA GLY A 3 4.78 0.56 0.46
C GLY A 3 4.32 -0.83 0.91
N ALA A 4 3.23 -0.92 1.68
CA ALA A 4 2.64 -2.20 2.06
C ALA A 4 1.46 -2.56 1.16
N LEU A 5 1.43 -3.81 0.70
CA LEU A 5 0.32 -4.33 -0.08
C LEU A 5 -0.72 -4.94 0.85
N LEU A 6 -1.94 -4.40 0.78
CA LEU A 6 -3.08 -4.90 1.53
C LEU A 6 -4.07 -5.55 0.54
N PRO A 7 -4.43 -6.82 0.72
CA PRO A 7 -5.41 -7.47 -0.14
C PRO A 7 -6.83 -6.98 0.14
N TRP A 8 -7.61 -6.86 -0.92
CA TRP A 8 -9.06 -6.70 -0.87
C TRP A 8 -9.75 -7.78 -1.72
N GLU A 9 -11.08 -7.73 -1.84
CA GLU A 9 -11.89 -8.78 -2.45
C GLU A 9 -11.44 -9.15 -3.87
N GLU A 10 -11.17 -8.16 -4.73
CA GLU A 10 -10.83 -8.40 -6.14
C GLU A 10 -9.35 -8.15 -6.48
N GLY A 11 -8.56 -7.59 -5.55
CA GLY A 11 -7.16 -7.27 -5.85
C GLY A 11 -6.32 -6.91 -4.62
N VAL A 12 -5.39 -5.98 -4.82
CA VAL A 12 -4.53 -5.42 -3.77
C VAL A 12 -4.53 -3.90 -3.85
N VAL A 13 -4.34 -3.26 -2.70
CA VAL A 13 -4.09 -1.82 -2.59
C VAL A 13 -2.68 -1.60 -2.04
N LEU A 14 -1.99 -0.57 -2.54
CA LEU A 14 -0.72 -0.13 -1.98
C LEU A 14 -0.97 0.96 -0.94
N LEU A 15 -0.72 0.68 0.35
CA LEU A 15 -0.68 1.69 1.40
C LEU A 15 0.76 2.25 1.50
N ILE A 16 0.94 3.57 1.36
CA ILE A 16 2.26 4.21 1.31
C ILE A 16 2.20 5.62 1.94
N ASP A 17 3.04 6.02 2.88
CA ASP A 17 4.13 5.33 3.55
C ASP A 17 3.62 4.52 4.76
N VAL A 18 4.31 3.44 5.14
CA VAL A 18 3.99 2.63 6.33
C VAL A 18 5.10 2.58 7.37
N GLY A 19 6.01 3.56 7.36
CA GLY A 19 6.95 3.77 8.47
C GLY A 19 8.37 4.17 8.08
N ALA A 20 8.65 4.51 6.81
CA ALA A 20 9.96 5.07 6.47
C ALA A 20 10.11 6.52 6.94
N ASN A 21 9.03 7.31 6.91
CA ASN A 21 9.05 8.73 7.29
C ASN A 21 7.92 9.01 8.30
N SER A 22 8.25 9.11 9.59
CA SER A 22 7.26 9.41 10.64
C SER A 22 6.67 10.81 10.49
N ASP A 23 7.50 11.79 10.13
CA ASP A 23 7.10 13.17 9.88
C ASP A 23 7.25 13.50 8.39
N CYS A 24 6.18 14.01 7.79
CA CYS A 24 6.14 14.30 6.36
C CYS A 24 5.74 15.74 6.08
N LYS A 25 6.27 16.29 4.98
CA LYS A 25 5.77 17.51 4.34
C LYS A 25 4.74 17.13 3.27
N PRO A 26 3.81 18.02 2.88
CA PRO A 26 2.83 17.74 1.83
C PRO A 26 3.45 17.26 0.50
N ILE A 27 4.62 17.81 0.16
CA ILE A 27 5.37 17.42 -1.03
C ILE A 27 5.82 15.95 -0.99
N HIS A 28 6.14 15.41 0.19
CA HIS A 28 6.51 14.01 0.33
C HIS A 28 5.32 13.11 -0.02
N LEU A 29 4.11 13.43 0.45
CA LEU A 29 2.92 12.65 0.14
C LEU A 29 2.59 12.69 -1.35
N LEU A 30 2.72 13.86 -2.01
CA LEU A 30 2.58 13.93 -3.47
C LEU A 30 3.56 12.99 -4.18
N GLN A 31 4.84 13.00 -3.79
CA GLN A 31 5.84 12.09 -4.33
C GLN A 31 5.48 10.61 -4.07
N PHE A 32 4.95 10.29 -2.89
CA PHE A 32 4.53 8.93 -2.55
C PHE A 32 3.38 8.46 -3.44
N GLY A 33 2.42 9.33 -3.74
CA GLY A 33 1.34 9.06 -4.69
C GLY A 33 1.84 8.77 -6.10
N LEU A 34 2.78 9.58 -6.61
CA LEU A 34 3.40 9.36 -7.93
C LEU A 34 4.18 8.04 -7.98
N MET A 35 5.05 7.82 -7.00
CA MET A 35 5.85 6.59 -6.92
C MET A 35 4.98 5.34 -6.77
N GLY A 36 3.95 5.41 -5.93
CA GLY A 36 3.00 4.33 -5.73
C GLY A 36 2.19 4.04 -6.99
N SER A 37 1.75 5.06 -7.71
CA SER A 37 1.02 4.91 -8.98
C SER A 37 1.90 4.19 -10.02
N ILE A 38 3.14 4.63 -10.21
CA ILE A 38 4.09 3.96 -11.12
C ILE A 38 4.34 2.52 -10.68
N TYR A 39 4.55 2.28 -9.38
CA TYR A 39 4.74 0.92 -8.89
C TYR A 39 3.54 0.02 -9.21
N MET A 40 2.32 0.47 -8.94
CA MET A 40 1.10 -0.30 -9.21
C MET A 40 0.86 -0.51 -10.71
N GLU A 41 1.18 0.47 -11.54
CA GLU A 41 1.08 0.37 -12.99
C GLU A 41 2.02 -0.70 -13.55
N TYR A 42 3.31 -0.66 -13.17
CA TYR A 42 4.28 -1.57 -13.75
C TYR A 42 4.31 -2.94 -13.07
N ILE A 43 4.16 -3.02 -11.74
CA ILE A 43 4.28 -4.30 -11.03
C ILE A 43 2.96 -5.08 -11.00
N TYR A 44 1.83 -4.38 -10.86
CA TYR A 44 0.51 -4.99 -10.80
C TYR A 44 -0.30 -4.83 -12.08
N GLU A 45 0.27 -4.18 -13.11
CA GLU A 45 -0.34 -4.05 -14.43
C GLU A 45 -1.71 -3.38 -14.39
N ILE A 46 -1.90 -2.46 -13.43
CA ILE A 46 -3.12 -1.65 -13.29
C ILE A 46 -2.94 -0.38 -14.12
N PRO A 47 -3.61 -0.23 -15.28
CA PRO A 47 -3.51 1.00 -16.05
C PRO A 47 -4.15 2.16 -15.28
N HIS A 48 -3.47 3.30 -15.26
CA HIS A 48 -3.92 4.52 -14.58
C HIS A 48 -4.38 4.30 -13.11
N PRO A 49 -3.51 3.84 -12.20
CA PRO A 49 -3.89 3.52 -10.82
C PRO A 49 -4.50 4.73 -10.11
N ARG A 50 -5.65 4.52 -9.48
CA ARG A 50 -6.36 5.51 -8.67
C ARG A 50 -5.58 5.78 -7.40
N VAL A 51 -5.31 7.05 -7.12
CA VAL A 51 -4.56 7.48 -5.93
C VAL A 51 -5.52 8.19 -4.97
N GLY A 52 -5.65 7.69 -3.75
CA GLY A 52 -6.43 8.32 -2.69
C GLY A 52 -5.55 8.83 -1.55
N LEU A 53 -5.96 9.90 -0.89
CA LEU A 53 -5.30 10.43 0.31
C LEU A 53 -6.02 9.91 1.55
N LEU A 54 -5.34 9.17 2.43
CA LEU A 54 -5.93 8.67 3.66
C LEU A 54 -6.33 9.82 4.58
N ASN A 55 -7.60 9.83 5.00
CA ASN A 55 -8.16 10.94 5.76
C ASN A 55 -9.25 10.47 6.75
N ILE A 56 -9.74 11.40 7.56
CA ILE A 56 -10.80 11.21 8.56
C ILE A 56 -12.21 11.47 8.01
N GLY A 57 -12.32 11.79 6.72
CA GLY A 57 -13.57 12.02 6.00
C GLY A 57 -13.31 12.20 4.50
N GLU A 58 -14.33 11.98 3.68
CA GLU A 58 -14.22 12.04 2.22
C GLU A 58 -14.22 13.48 1.68
N GLU A 59 -14.67 14.46 2.46
CA GLU A 59 -14.75 15.84 1.99
C GLU A 59 -13.35 16.49 1.86
N PRO A 60 -13.10 17.34 0.84
CA PRO A 60 -11.78 17.99 0.63
C PRO A 60 -11.28 18.82 1.82
N THR A 61 -12.21 19.29 2.66
CA THR A 61 -11.93 20.15 3.83
C THR A 61 -11.64 19.36 5.10
N LYS A 62 -11.57 18.03 5.04
CA LYS A 62 -11.26 17.17 6.19
C LYS A 62 -9.77 16.87 6.31
N GLY A 63 -9.37 16.66 7.56
CA GLY A 63 -8.02 16.23 7.93
C GLY A 63 -7.27 17.27 8.74
N ASN A 64 -5.98 17.02 8.92
CA ASN A 64 -5.07 17.93 9.59
C ASN A 64 -4.37 18.86 8.56
N GLU A 65 -3.52 19.76 9.05
CA GLU A 65 -2.78 20.71 8.20
C GLU A 65 -2.00 20.01 7.07
N LEU A 66 -1.36 18.88 7.37
CA LEU A 66 -0.61 18.08 6.39
C LEU A 66 -1.53 17.57 5.28
N THR A 67 -2.63 16.92 5.62
CA THR A 67 -3.54 16.32 4.63
C THR A 67 -4.29 17.38 3.83
N LEU A 68 -4.67 18.51 4.45
CA LEU A 68 -5.32 19.62 3.75
C LEU A 68 -4.41 20.24 2.69
N ALA A 69 -3.15 20.53 3.04
CA ALA A 69 -2.18 21.05 2.08
C ALA A 69 -1.82 20.00 1.01
N THR A 70 -1.76 18.73 1.39
CA THR A 70 -1.49 17.62 0.45
C THR A 70 -2.61 17.47 -0.57
N TYR A 71 -3.87 17.59 -0.15
CA TYR A 71 -5.03 17.46 -1.04
C TYR A 71 -4.90 18.42 -2.23
N THR A 72 -4.65 19.70 -1.97
CA THR A 72 -4.49 20.73 -3.01
C THR A 72 -3.34 20.40 -3.97
N LEU A 73 -2.22 19.89 -3.47
CA LEU A 73 -1.09 19.49 -4.30
C LEU A 73 -1.42 18.26 -5.17
N MET A 74 -2.07 17.26 -4.59
CA MET A 74 -2.46 16.05 -5.30
C MET A 74 -3.50 16.34 -6.38
N GLU A 75 -4.50 17.16 -6.09
CA GLU A 75 -5.50 17.58 -7.08
C GLU A 75 -4.86 18.29 -8.28
N LYS A 76 -3.85 19.14 -8.05
CA LYS A 76 -3.12 19.85 -9.12
C LYS A 76 -2.20 18.95 -9.93
N HIS A 77 -1.59 17.94 -9.31
CA HIS A 77 -0.46 17.21 -9.90
C HIS A 77 -0.71 15.72 -10.17
N LEU A 78 -1.75 15.09 -9.64
CA LEU A 78 -2.05 13.67 -9.88
C LEU A 78 -3.32 13.52 -10.72
N PRO A 79 -3.22 13.15 -12.01
CA PRO A 79 -4.39 12.99 -12.89
C PRO A 79 -5.42 11.98 -12.40
N ASN A 80 -4.97 10.92 -11.71
CA ASN A 80 -5.82 9.84 -11.20
C ASN A 80 -6.12 9.99 -9.70
N PHE A 81 -6.03 11.22 -9.17
CA PHE A 81 -6.38 11.48 -7.78
C PHE A 81 -7.89 11.37 -7.59
N VAL A 82 -8.32 10.47 -6.69
CA VAL A 82 -9.74 10.22 -6.40
C VAL A 82 -10.23 10.94 -5.15
N GLY A 83 -9.40 11.81 -4.56
CA GLY A 83 -9.75 12.56 -3.36
C GLY A 83 -9.38 11.83 -2.06
N ASN A 84 -10.07 12.20 -1.00
CA ASN A 84 -9.87 11.60 0.32
C ASN A 84 -10.51 10.21 0.40
N VAL A 85 -9.83 9.27 1.05
CA VAL A 85 -10.33 7.93 1.36
C VAL A 85 -10.24 7.70 2.86
N GLU A 86 -11.27 7.08 3.45
CA GLU A 86 -11.27 6.79 4.88
C GLU A 86 -10.63 5.44 5.18
N GLY A 87 -10.24 5.20 6.45
CA GLY A 87 -9.62 3.94 6.87
C GLY A 87 -10.48 2.69 6.56
N ARG A 88 -11.82 2.84 6.53
CA ARG A 88 -12.74 1.76 6.14
C ARG A 88 -12.66 1.40 4.65
N ASP A 89 -12.22 2.34 3.82
CA ASP A 89 -12.22 2.22 2.36
C ASP A 89 -10.96 1.54 1.82
N VAL A 90 -9.90 1.51 2.63
CA VAL A 90 -8.60 0.89 2.29
C VAL A 90 -8.78 -0.54 1.80
N LEU A 91 -9.64 -1.32 2.45
CA LEU A 91 -9.90 -2.72 2.10
C LEU A 91 -11.13 -2.92 1.20
N GLN A 92 -11.65 -1.84 0.60
CA GLN A 92 -12.82 -1.87 -0.29
C GLN A 92 -12.47 -1.57 -1.76
N GLY A 93 -11.20 -1.33 -2.08
CA GLY A 93 -10.78 -1.07 -3.47
C GLY A 93 -11.23 0.28 -4.03
N LYS A 94 -11.48 1.28 -3.17
CA LYS A 94 -11.80 2.65 -3.63
C LYS A 94 -10.63 3.34 -4.34
N ALA A 95 -9.40 2.98 -3.97
CA ALA A 95 -8.16 3.41 -4.62
C ALA A 95 -7.22 2.21 -4.77
N ASP A 96 -6.28 2.32 -5.71
CA ASP A 96 -5.24 1.31 -5.97
C ASP A 96 -3.96 1.67 -5.19
N VAL A 97 -3.78 2.96 -4.91
CA VAL A 97 -2.74 3.53 -4.03
C VAL A 97 -3.41 4.40 -2.97
N VAL A 98 -3.14 4.15 -1.70
CA VAL A 98 -3.60 4.96 -0.57
C VAL A 98 -2.39 5.63 0.07
N VAL A 99 -2.37 6.95 0.02
CA VAL A 99 -1.25 7.77 0.47
C VAL A 99 -1.46 8.26 1.90
N THR A 100 -0.42 8.18 2.73
CA THR A 100 -0.42 8.63 4.12
C THR A 100 1.01 8.91 4.61
N ASP A 101 1.15 9.54 5.77
CA ASP A 101 2.43 9.64 6.48
C ASP A 101 2.82 8.31 7.13
N GLY A 102 4.10 8.11 7.41
CA GLY A 102 4.60 6.83 7.93
C GLY A 102 4.09 6.47 9.33
N PHE A 103 3.73 7.45 10.16
CA PHE A 103 3.15 7.18 11.48
C PHE A 103 1.74 6.60 11.33
N THR A 104 0.87 7.31 10.62
CA THR A 104 -0.52 6.90 10.39
C THR A 104 -0.59 5.58 9.62
N GLY A 105 0.19 5.44 8.55
CA GLY A 105 0.22 4.22 7.74
C GLY A 105 0.70 3.00 8.51
N ASN A 106 1.71 3.14 9.38
CA ASN A 106 2.17 2.04 10.21
C ASN A 106 1.10 1.59 11.22
N VAL A 107 0.37 2.53 11.82
CA VAL A 107 -0.75 2.23 12.72
C VAL A 107 -1.84 1.44 11.98
N VAL A 108 -2.22 1.89 10.78
CA VAL A 108 -3.22 1.20 9.94
C VAL A 108 -2.77 -0.21 9.56
N LEU A 109 -1.52 -0.36 9.11
CA LEU A 109 -0.94 -1.64 8.72
C LEU A 109 -0.96 -2.64 9.90
N LYS A 110 -0.45 -2.22 11.06
CA LYS A 110 -0.37 -3.10 12.25
C LYS A 110 -1.75 -3.46 12.80
N PHE A 111 -2.72 -2.56 12.68
CA PHE A 111 -4.11 -2.85 13.01
C PHE A 111 -4.71 -3.90 12.08
N ALA A 112 -4.54 -3.74 10.75
CA ALA A 112 -5.03 -4.68 9.75
C ALA A 112 -4.44 -6.10 9.94
N GLU A 113 -3.12 -6.20 10.12
CA GLU A 113 -2.42 -7.46 10.41
C GLU A 113 -2.98 -8.14 11.68
N SER A 114 -3.23 -7.36 12.72
CA SER A 114 -3.72 -7.86 14.01
C SER A 114 -5.13 -8.44 13.90
N ILE A 115 -6.02 -7.77 13.18
CA ILE A 115 -7.42 -8.19 12.99
C ILE A 115 -7.50 -9.54 12.26
N ILE A 116 -6.72 -9.72 11.19
CA ILE A 116 -6.67 -11.00 10.45
C ILE A 116 -6.25 -12.14 11.39
N GLY A 117 -5.23 -11.92 12.22
CA GLY A 117 -4.78 -12.89 13.20
C GLY A 117 -5.85 -13.22 14.26
N VAL A 118 -6.57 -12.22 14.76
CA VAL A 118 -7.64 -12.39 15.76
C VAL A 118 -8.81 -13.20 15.19
N ILE A 119 -9.29 -12.85 13.99
CA ILE A 119 -10.40 -13.54 13.31
C ILE A 119 -10.01 -15.01 13.06
N GLY A 120 -8.83 -15.24 12.49
CA GLY A 120 -8.35 -16.59 12.19
C GLY A 120 -8.21 -17.48 13.44
N ARG A 121 -7.70 -16.94 14.56
CA ARG A 121 -7.63 -17.67 15.84
C ARG A 121 -9.01 -17.90 16.45
N SER A 122 -9.93 -16.94 16.35
CA SER A 122 -11.29 -17.06 16.87
C SER A 122 -12.06 -18.16 16.13
N LEU A 123 -12.01 -18.16 14.80
CA LEU A 123 -12.70 -19.14 13.96
C LEU A 123 -12.19 -20.57 14.21
N LYS A 124 -10.86 -20.76 14.24
CA LYS A 124 -10.25 -22.07 14.56
C LYS A 124 -10.70 -22.62 15.91
N ARG A 125 -10.82 -21.76 16.94
CA ARG A 125 -11.29 -22.17 18.27
C ARG A 125 -12.75 -22.60 18.27
N LYS A 126 -13.62 -21.93 17.51
CA LYS A 126 -15.04 -22.30 17.40
C LYS A 126 -15.24 -23.61 16.63
N ILE A 127 -14.53 -23.80 15.52
CA ILE A 127 -14.62 -25.01 14.69
C ILE A 127 -14.23 -26.27 15.47
N LYS A 128 -13.15 -26.20 16.27
CA LYS A 128 -12.67 -27.35 17.05
C LYS A 128 -13.60 -27.81 18.18
N LYS A 129 -14.63 -27.03 18.53
CA LYS A 129 -15.55 -27.35 19.63
C LYS A 129 -16.73 -28.24 19.23
N ASN A 130 -16.96 -28.48 17.94
CA ASN A 130 -18.13 -29.22 17.47
C ASN A 130 -17.77 -30.15 16.30
N LEU A 131 -18.11 -31.44 16.42
CA LEU A 131 -17.91 -32.47 15.38
C LEU A 131 -18.61 -32.11 14.06
N PHE A 132 -19.81 -31.52 14.11
CA PHE A 132 -20.50 -31.02 12.91
C PHE A 132 -19.77 -29.85 12.26
N SER A 133 -19.19 -28.94 13.07
CA SER A 133 -18.38 -27.83 12.54
C SER A 133 -17.06 -28.32 11.95
N MET A 134 -16.49 -29.40 12.45
CA MET A 134 -15.31 -30.03 11.85
C MET A 134 -15.63 -30.70 10.51
N ALA A 135 -16.77 -31.39 10.40
CA ALA A 135 -17.23 -31.96 9.14
C ALA A 135 -17.53 -30.86 8.10
N GLY A 136 -18.24 -29.80 8.50
CA GLY A 136 -18.50 -28.64 7.64
C GLY A 136 -17.21 -27.93 7.20
N MET A 137 -16.20 -27.86 8.07
CA MET A 137 -14.89 -27.29 7.72
C MET A 137 -14.21 -28.03 6.58
N LEU A 138 -14.40 -29.36 6.46
CA LEU A 138 -13.81 -30.13 5.37
C LEU A 138 -14.34 -29.66 4.00
N LEU A 139 -15.63 -29.33 3.92
CA LEU A 139 -16.28 -28.83 2.72
C LEU A 139 -15.79 -27.43 2.32
N VAL A 140 -15.62 -26.53 3.30
CA VAL A 140 -15.20 -25.14 3.03
C VAL A 140 -13.67 -24.94 3.05
N LYS A 141 -12.90 -25.99 3.38
CA LYS A 141 -11.43 -25.93 3.50
C LYS A 141 -10.75 -25.34 2.26
N PRO A 142 -11.13 -25.67 1.01
CA PRO A 142 -10.50 -25.08 -0.17
C PRO A 142 -10.68 -23.56 -0.23
N ALA A 143 -11.91 -23.08 -0.03
CA ALA A 143 -12.24 -21.65 -0.02
C ALA A 143 -11.49 -20.91 1.11
N PHE A 144 -11.48 -21.50 2.32
CA PHE A 144 -10.74 -20.92 3.44
C PHE A 144 -9.23 -20.89 3.21
N THR A 145 -8.68 -21.90 2.54
CA THR A 145 -7.25 -21.95 2.20
C THR A 145 -6.89 -20.90 1.14
N ALA A 146 -7.74 -20.74 0.12
CA ALA A 146 -7.58 -19.70 -0.90
C ALA A 146 -7.64 -18.30 -0.27
N MET A 147 -8.62 -18.05 0.60
CA MET A 147 -8.72 -16.81 1.38
C MET A 147 -7.47 -16.59 2.22
N LYS A 148 -7.01 -17.60 2.97
CA LYS A 148 -5.81 -17.47 3.82
C LYS A 148 -4.57 -17.11 3.00
N ARG A 149 -4.39 -17.70 1.81
CA ARG A 149 -3.26 -17.36 0.92
C ARG A 149 -3.30 -15.90 0.48
N ARG A 150 -4.47 -15.36 0.14
CA ARG A 150 -4.60 -13.95 -0.25
C ARG A 150 -4.14 -12.98 0.85
N TYR A 151 -4.37 -13.32 2.12
CA TYR A 151 -3.93 -12.54 3.28
C TYR A 151 -2.54 -12.94 3.82
N ASP A 152 -1.83 -13.81 3.12
CA ASP A 152 -0.47 -14.21 3.49
C ASP A 152 0.54 -13.23 2.89
N TYR A 153 1.14 -12.39 3.73
CA TYR A 153 2.13 -11.39 3.32
C TYR A 153 3.31 -12.00 2.55
N GLU A 154 3.63 -13.27 2.81
CA GLU A 154 4.71 -13.99 2.13
C GLU A 154 4.44 -14.20 0.63
N GLU A 155 3.19 -14.17 0.19
CA GLU A 155 2.83 -14.26 -1.23
C GLU A 155 3.29 -13.03 -2.02
N TYR A 156 3.46 -11.88 -1.36
CA TYR A 156 3.88 -10.62 -1.98
C TYR A 156 5.40 -10.38 -1.87
N GLY A 157 6.11 -11.24 -1.13
CA GLY A 157 7.56 -11.28 -1.04
C GLY A 157 8.22 -10.26 -0.10
N GLY A 158 7.67 -9.07 0.01
CA GLY A 158 8.14 -8.03 0.90
C GLY A 158 7.51 -6.69 0.55
N VAL A 159 8.03 -5.61 1.12
CA VAL A 159 7.52 -4.25 0.88
C VAL A 159 8.57 -3.43 0.11
N PRO A 160 8.23 -2.79 -1.02
CA PRO A 160 9.16 -1.93 -1.74
C PRO A 160 9.52 -0.68 -0.93
N LEU A 161 10.81 -0.34 -0.91
CA LEU A 161 11.30 0.97 -0.49
C LEU A 161 11.51 1.83 -1.74
N LEU A 162 10.54 2.71 -2.02
CA LEU A 162 10.54 3.57 -3.19
C LEU A 162 11.21 4.92 -2.92
N GLY A 163 11.83 5.51 -3.94
CA GLY A 163 12.46 6.83 -3.90
C GLY A 163 13.95 6.82 -3.53
N ILE A 164 14.58 5.64 -3.48
CA ILE A 164 16.03 5.51 -3.40
C ILE A 164 16.63 5.38 -4.81
N ASP A 165 17.94 5.63 -4.97
CA ASP A 165 18.63 5.40 -6.23
C ASP A 165 18.94 3.91 -6.45
N GLY A 166 17.90 3.12 -6.68
CA GLY A 166 18.00 1.68 -6.87
C GLY A 166 16.71 0.94 -6.57
N ILE A 167 16.84 -0.38 -6.39
CA ILE A 167 15.73 -1.28 -6.05
C ILE A 167 16.00 -1.86 -4.67
N SER A 168 15.09 -1.64 -3.73
CA SER A 168 15.15 -2.22 -2.40
C SER A 168 13.79 -2.78 -2.00
N ILE A 169 13.80 -4.03 -1.55
CA ILE A 169 12.63 -4.73 -1.01
C ILE A 169 12.95 -5.07 0.43
N ILE A 170 12.17 -4.54 1.37
CA ILE A 170 12.33 -4.82 2.80
C ILE A 170 11.49 -6.05 3.14
N CYS A 171 12.15 -7.06 3.73
CA CYS A 171 11.52 -8.28 4.21
C CYS A 171 11.39 -8.23 5.74
N HIS A 172 10.43 -8.98 6.29
CA HIS A 172 10.32 -9.14 7.74
C HIS A 172 11.48 -10.00 8.29
N GLY A 173 11.89 -9.75 9.53
CA GLY A 173 12.90 -10.59 10.20
C GLY A 173 12.50 -12.07 10.34
N SER A 174 11.20 -12.36 10.25
CA SER A 174 10.63 -13.72 10.26
C SER A 174 10.32 -14.28 8.86
N SER A 175 10.79 -13.63 7.78
CA SER A 175 10.50 -14.04 6.41
C SER A 175 11.03 -15.46 6.11
N THR A 176 10.15 -16.31 5.58
CA THR A 176 10.54 -17.65 5.12
C THR A 176 11.24 -17.62 3.76
N GLY A 177 11.78 -18.77 3.32
CA GLY A 177 12.35 -18.91 1.97
C GLY A 177 11.36 -18.59 0.85
N LYS A 178 10.04 -18.79 1.08
CA LYS A 178 9.00 -18.40 0.13
C LYS A 178 8.90 -16.88 0.00
N ALA A 179 8.87 -16.17 1.13
CA ALA A 179 8.88 -14.71 1.14
C ALA A 179 10.12 -14.16 0.42
N LEU A 180 11.32 -14.67 0.73
CA LEU A 180 12.55 -14.24 0.06
C LEU A 180 12.55 -14.52 -1.45
N LYS A 181 12.08 -15.70 -1.88
CA LYS A 181 11.91 -16.01 -3.31
C LYS A 181 11.02 -14.98 -4.00
N ASN A 182 9.88 -14.65 -3.39
CA ASN A 182 8.93 -13.69 -3.95
C ASN A 182 9.51 -12.26 -3.93
N ALA A 183 10.28 -11.88 -2.91
CA ALA A 183 10.98 -10.58 -2.85
C ALA A 183 11.94 -10.41 -4.02
N ILE A 184 12.77 -11.44 -4.28
CA ILE A 184 13.72 -11.46 -5.39
C ILE A 184 12.97 -11.39 -6.72
N HIS A 185 11.83 -12.08 -6.83
CA HIS A 185 11.00 -12.03 -8.03
C HIS A 185 10.48 -10.62 -8.32
N VAL A 186 9.94 -9.93 -7.30
CA VAL A 186 9.49 -8.53 -7.42
C VAL A 186 10.66 -7.61 -7.79
N ALA A 187 11.81 -7.75 -7.12
CA ALA A 187 13.00 -6.94 -7.42
C ALA A 187 13.48 -7.13 -8.88
N ARG A 188 13.47 -8.37 -9.39
CA ARG A 188 13.77 -8.68 -10.79
C ARG A 188 12.80 -7.97 -11.74
N ILE A 189 11.49 -8.05 -11.48
CA ILE A 189 10.47 -7.38 -12.32
C ILE A 189 10.67 -5.86 -12.29
N MET A 190 10.93 -5.27 -11.11
CA MET A 190 11.21 -3.82 -11.00
C MET A 190 12.41 -3.41 -11.86
N GLY A 191 13.45 -4.25 -11.93
CA GLY A 191 14.62 -4.02 -12.78
C GLY A 191 14.32 -4.15 -14.27
N GLU A 192 13.64 -5.21 -14.66
CA GLU A 192 13.24 -5.47 -16.06
C GLU A 192 12.31 -4.38 -16.61
N LYS A 193 11.34 -3.96 -15.80
CA LYS A 193 10.37 -2.89 -16.13
C LYS A 193 10.92 -1.48 -15.85
N LYS A 194 12.17 -1.35 -15.41
CA LYS A 194 12.85 -0.07 -15.13
C LYS A 194 12.04 0.90 -14.25
N VAL A 195 11.35 0.36 -13.23
CA VAL A 195 10.42 1.13 -12.38
C VAL A 195 11.10 2.35 -11.75
N ASN A 196 12.34 2.20 -11.27
CA ASN A 196 13.06 3.32 -10.66
C ASN A 196 13.34 4.45 -11.67
N SER A 197 13.64 4.12 -12.92
CA SER A 197 13.85 5.13 -13.98
C SER A 197 12.57 5.89 -14.31
N HIS A 198 11.42 5.20 -14.34
CA HIS A 198 10.12 5.85 -14.52
C HIS A 198 9.79 6.80 -13.35
N ILE A 199 10.09 6.39 -12.11
CA ILE A 199 9.94 7.24 -10.93
C ILE A 199 10.82 8.49 -11.04
N GLN A 200 12.11 8.32 -11.34
CA GLN A 200 13.05 9.43 -11.46
C GLN A 200 12.60 10.42 -12.54
N GLU A 201 12.19 9.93 -13.71
CA GLU A 201 11.73 10.77 -14.81
C GLU A 201 10.45 11.54 -14.46
N GLU A 202 9.45 10.88 -13.89
CA GLU A 202 8.19 11.51 -13.50
C GLU A 202 8.40 12.63 -12.47
N LEU A 203 9.23 12.36 -11.45
CA LEU A 203 9.59 13.36 -10.45
C LEU A 203 10.40 14.51 -11.05
N ARG A 204 11.30 14.24 -12.01
CA ARG A 204 12.11 15.26 -12.70
C ARG A 204 11.24 16.19 -13.53
N VAL A 205 10.38 15.63 -14.38
CA VAL A 205 9.50 16.39 -15.29
C VAL A 205 8.59 17.34 -14.52
N ARG A 206 8.17 16.94 -13.31
CA ARG A 206 7.32 17.75 -12.43
C ARG A 206 8.08 18.71 -11.51
N GLY A 207 9.41 18.76 -11.60
CA GLY A 207 10.23 19.61 -10.72
C GLY A 207 10.21 19.17 -9.26
N LEU A 208 9.93 17.89 -8.99
CA LEU A 208 9.80 17.31 -7.65
C LEU A 208 11.10 16.66 -7.15
N LEU A 209 12.17 16.64 -7.96
CA LEU A 209 13.50 16.21 -7.54
C LEU A 209 14.23 17.38 -6.86
N CYS A 210 14.31 17.34 -5.52
CA CYS A 210 15.26 18.09 -4.70
C CYS A 210 15.46 19.60 -4.96
N ASP A 211 14.39 20.37 -5.19
CA ASP A 211 14.45 21.82 -4.96
C ASP A 211 13.16 22.34 -4.30
N GLU A 212 13.17 22.44 -2.97
CA GLU A 212 12.04 22.96 -2.17
C GLU A 212 11.67 24.41 -2.53
N ARG A 213 12.50 25.12 -3.31
CA ARG A 213 12.32 26.54 -3.62
C ARG A 213 11.41 26.83 -4.82
N GLN A 214 11.18 25.87 -5.72
CA GLN A 214 10.43 26.16 -6.96
C GLN A 214 8.90 25.98 -6.83
N LEU A 215 8.42 25.14 -5.92
CA LEU A 215 6.99 24.79 -5.84
C LEU A 215 6.17 25.65 -4.89
N LEU A 216 6.81 26.39 -3.98
CA LEU A 216 6.14 27.34 -3.09
C LEU A 216 5.94 28.73 -3.72
N GLN A 217 6.35 28.91 -4.99
CA GLN A 217 6.26 30.18 -5.72
C GLN A 217 5.31 30.14 -6.94
N ALA A 218 4.54 29.05 -7.14
CA ALA A 218 3.62 28.86 -8.28
C ALA A 218 2.28 28.21 -7.87
#